data_AF-A0A0C2FL64-F1
#
_entry.id   AF-A0A0C2FL64-F1
#
_cell.length_a   1.000
_cell.length_b   1.000
_cell.length_c   1.000
_cell.angle_alpha   90.00
_cell.angle_beta   90.00
_cell.angle_gamma   90.00
#
_symmetry.space_group_name_H-M   'P 1'
#
loop_
_entity.id
_entity.type
_entity.pdbx_description
1 polymer ?
#
loop_
_entity_poly.entity_id
_entity_poly.type
_entity_poly.pdbx_seq_one_letter_code
_entity_poly.pdbx_strand_id
1 'polypeptide(L)'
;MMCADASCAVVLITMGVLLGRMTPVQFLLLAFFETSISVLVDHIVVNILHVNDGGRSLVVHAFGAYFGLAAALVGKKKNVMEMDEQGSIHHSDLFSMIGTLLLWVFFPSFNAAVQEPEDARHRAIMNTYLAMASGTVTTFILSSFVDNLGRFNMIHIQSSTLSGGVAIGIWMWTKLEDLAWQSMNFPFATFRKK
;
A
#
# COMPACT_ATOMS: atom_id res chain seq x y z
N MET A 1 19.52 -2.75 3.17
CA MET A 1 18.88 -1.44 2.93
C MET A 1 17.40 -1.63 2.58
N MET A 2 17.06 -2.32 1.49
CA MET A 2 15.66 -2.50 1.05
C MET A 2 14.68 -3.05 2.10
N CYS A 3 15.06 -4.05 2.92
CA CYS A 3 14.18 -4.58 3.97
C CYS A 3 13.92 -3.56 5.10
N ALA A 4 14.89 -2.69 5.38
CA ALA A 4 14.74 -1.63 6.36
C ALA A 4 13.78 -0.55 5.83
N ASP A 5 13.91 -0.17 4.55
CA ASP A 5 13.03 0.79 3.90
C ASP A 5 11.58 0.29 3.85
N ALA A 6 11.38 -1.01 3.60
CA ALA A 6 10.05 -1.61 3.65
C ALA A 6 9.43 -1.65 5.06
N SER A 7 10.25 -1.90 6.09
CA SER A 7 9.78 -1.83 7.47
C SER A 7 9.44 -0.39 7.87
N CYS A 8 10.19 0.59 7.36
CA CYS A 8 9.84 2.01 7.50
C CYS A 8 8.50 2.32 6.82
N ALA A 9 8.25 1.78 5.62
CA ALA A 9 7.00 1.97 4.91
C ALA A 9 5.79 1.41 5.70
N VAL A 10 5.93 0.25 6.34
CA VAL A 10 4.91 -0.30 7.27
C VAL A 10 4.54 0.72 8.35
N VAL A 11 5.56 1.26 9.05
CA VAL A 11 5.36 2.22 10.13
C VAL A 11 4.70 3.50 9.62
N LEU A 12 5.08 3.99 8.43
CA LEU A 12 4.47 5.17 7.82
C LEU A 12 2.99 4.94 7.45
N ILE A 13 2.63 3.74 7.00
CA ILE A 13 1.22 3.38 6.71
C ILE A 13 0.41 3.38 8.01
N THR A 14 0.93 2.74 9.07
CA THR A 14 0.29 2.77 10.39
C THR A 14 0.17 4.19 10.94
N MET A 15 1.20 5.01 10.76
CA MET A 15 1.18 6.43 11.14
C MET A 15 0.06 7.18 10.40
N GLY A 16 -0.16 6.90 9.12
CA GLY A 16 -1.27 7.45 8.35
C GLY A 16 -2.64 7.13 8.97
N VAL A 17 -2.84 5.91 9.48
CA VAL A 17 -4.08 5.50 10.15
C VAL A 17 -4.28 6.20 11.51
N LEU A 18 -3.19 6.47 12.22
CA LEU A 18 -3.20 7.01 13.58
C LEU A 18 -2.93 8.52 13.64
N LEU A 19 -2.82 9.19 12.49
CA LEU A 19 -2.49 10.61 12.41
C LEU A 19 -3.51 11.44 13.19
N GLY A 20 -3.02 12.38 14.00
CA GLY A 20 -3.85 13.21 14.87
C GLY A 20 -4.35 12.53 16.16
N ARG A 21 -4.03 11.25 16.39
CA ARG A 21 -4.48 10.49 17.58
C ARG A 21 -3.36 10.13 18.56
N MET A 22 -2.10 10.18 18.14
CA MET A 22 -0.94 9.82 18.95
C MET A 22 0.10 10.94 18.95
N THR A 23 0.84 11.07 20.06
CA THR A 23 1.97 11.99 20.17
C THR A 23 3.20 11.44 19.46
N PRO A 24 4.18 12.29 19.07
CA PRO A 24 5.41 11.82 18.42
C PRO A 24 6.17 10.76 19.23
N VAL A 25 6.19 10.87 20.56
CA VAL A 25 6.83 9.87 21.44
C VAL A 25 6.09 8.53 21.41
N GLN A 26 4.76 8.57 21.35
CA GLN A 26 3.97 7.34 21.21
C GLN A 26 4.21 6.67 19.84
N PHE A 27 4.41 7.46 18.78
CA PHE A 27 4.82 6.93 17.48
C PHE A 27 6.20 6.28 17.52
N LEU A 28 7.19 6.85 18.23
CA LEU A 28 8.51 6.23 18.37
C LEU A 28 8.44 4.86 19.05
N LEU A 29 7.64 4.74 20.11
CA LEU A 29 7.44 3.46 20.80
C LEU A 29 6.70 2.46 19.91
N LEU A 30 5.64 2.90 19.22
CA LEU A 30 4.89 2.06 18.29
C LEU A 30 5.80 1.56 17.16
N ALA A 31 6.60 2.43 16.55
CA ALA A 31 7.52 2.08 15.48
C ALA A 31 8.54 1.03 15.91
N PHE A 32 9.06 1.12 17.14
CA PHE A 32 10.00 0.13 17.68
C PHE A 32 9.39 -1.28 17.75
N PHE A 33 8.17 -1.40 18.29
CA PHE A 33 7.48 -2.69 18.38
C PHE A 33 6.99 -3.18 17.03
N GLU A 34 6.38 -2.30 16.23
CA GLU A 34 5.84 -2.63 14.91
C GLU A 34 6.93 -3.14 13.97
N THR A 35 8.11 -2.51 13.95
CA THR A 35 9.24 -2.96 13.11
C THR A 35 9.66 -4.40 13.45
N SER A 36 9.67 -4.76 14.73
CA SER A 36 10.03 -6.12 15.14
C SER A 36 8.99 -7.14 14.68
N ILE A 37 7.71 -6.78 14.77
CA ILE A 37 6.58 -7.63 14.34
C ILE A 37 6.56 -7.73 12.81
N SER A 38 6.80 -6.63 12.08
CA SER A 38 6.77 -6.60 10.62
C SER A 38 7.83 -7.51 10.02
N VAL A 39 9.05 -7.51 10.57
CA VAL A 39 10.12 -8.42 10.13
C VAL A 39 9.76 -9.89 10.38
N LEU A 40 9.12 -10.19 11.52
CA LEU A 40 8.66 -11.54 11.80
C LEU A 40 7.55 -11.98 10.83
N VAL A 41 6.59 -11.10 10.54
CA VAL A 41 5.51 -11.37 9.58
C VAL A 41 6.07 -11.57 8.17
N ASP A 42 7.01 -10.73 7.73
CA ASP A 42 7.70 -10.89 6.45
C ASP A 42 8.36 -12.27 6.35
N HIS A 43 9.11 -12.66 7.39
CA HIS A 43 9.75 -13.99 7.44
C HIS A 43 8.74 -15.14 7.39
N ILE A 44 7.65 -15.06 8.16
CA ILE A 44 6.62 -16.10 8.15
C ILE A 44 5.96 -16.20 6.77
N VAL A 45 5.56 -15.08 6.18
CA VAL A 45 4.81 -15.07 4.92
C VAL A 45 5.69 -15.49 3.74
N VAL A 46 6.91 -14.96 3.64
CA VAL A 46 7.78 -15.18 2.48
C VAL A 46 8.62 -16.45 2.64
N ASN A 47 9.22 -16.69 3.81
CA ASN A 47 10.14 -17.82 3.98
C ASN A 47 9.47 -19.11 4.46
N ILE A 48 8.43 -19.03 5.29
CA ILE A 48 7.76 -20.22 5.85
C ILE A 48 6.56 -20.63 5.01
N LEU A 49 5.68 -19.67 4.68
CA LEU A 49 4.46 -19.91 3.89
C LEU A 49 4.71 -19.88 2.38
N HIS A 50 5.89 -19.45 1.95
CA HIS A 50 6.29 -19.36 0.54
C HIS A 50 5.33 -18.53 -0.32
N VAL A 51 4.70 -17.50 0.26
CA VAL A 51 3.84 -16.57 -0.47
C VAL A 51 4.72 -15.63 -1.27
N ASN A 52 4.48 -15.54 -2.59
CA ASN A 52 5.17 -14.56 -3.41
C ASN A 52 4.48 -13.19 -3.32
N ASP A 53 4.98 -12.36 -2.41
CA ASP A 53 4.55 -10.99 -2.23
C ASP A 53 5.67 -10.00 -2.61
N GLY A 54 6.22 -10.17 -3.81
CA GLY A 54 7.35 -9.36 -4.29
C GLY A 54 7.08 -7.85 -4.32
N GLY A 55 5.83 -7.43 -4.51
CA GLY A 55 5.41 -6.02 -4.48
C GLY A 55 4.94 -5.56 -3.09
N ARG A 56 5.02 -6.45 -2.10
CA ARG A 56 4.78 -6.18 -0.68
C ARG A 56 3.36 -5.70 -0.36
N SER A 57 2.37 -6.10 -1.17
CA SER A 57 0.96 -5.77 -0.93
C SER A 57 0.44 -6.36 0.38
N LEU A 58 0.90 -7.55 0.76
CA LEU A 58 0.50 -8.22 2.00
C LEU A 58 1.37 -7.80 3.19
N VAL A 59 2.68 -8.04 3.09
CA VAL A 59 3.60 -7.89 4.23
C VAL A 59 3.91 -6.43 4.57
N VAL A 60 3.66 -5.49 3.65
CA VAL A 60 3.76 -4.05 3.93
C VAL A 60 2.40 -3.39 4.02
N HIS A 61 1.65 -3.36 2.91
CA HIS A 61 0.45 -2.53 2.83
C HIS A 61 -0.71 -3.06 3.67
N ALA A 62 -1.08 -4.34 3.49
CA ALA A 62 -2.14 -4.93 4.29
C ALA A 62 -1.75 -5.01 5.77
N PHE A 63 -0.54 -5.49 6.08
CA PHE A 63 -0.05 -5.57 7.45
C PHE A 63 -0.09 -4.20 8.16
N GLY A 64 0.53 -3.16 7.59
CA GLY A 64 0.54 -1.83 8.19
C GLY A 64 -0.87 -1.24 8.35
N ALA A 65 -1.73 -1.37 7.33
CA ALA A 65 -3.09 -0.87 7.42
C ALA A 65 -3.90 -1.54 8.55
N TYR A 66 -3.82 -2.87 8.66
CA TYR A 66 -4.55 -3.61 9.70
C TYR A 66 -3.92 -3.46 11.09
N PHE A 67 -2.58 -3.37 11.19
CA PHE A 67 -1.90 -3.09 12.43
C PHE A 67 -2.29 -1.70 12.97
N GLY A 68 -2.24 -0.68 12.12
CA GLY A 68 -2.70 0.67 12.47
C GLY A 68 -4.17 0.72 12.86
N LEU A 69 -5.04 0.00 12.15
CA LEU A 69 -6.47 -0.10 12.51
C LEU A 69 -6.66 -0.77 13.88
N ALA A 70 -5.96 -1.86 14.15
CA ALA A 70 -6.00 -2.53 15.45
C ALA A 70 -5.51 -1.61 16.58
N ALA A 71 -4.40 -0.90 16.36
CA ALA A 71 -3.88 0.10 17.29
C ALA A 71 -4.89 1.24 17.52
N ALA A 72 -5.60 1.69 16.47
CA ALA A 72 -6.62 2.73 16.56
C ALA A 72 -7.83 2.29 17.40
N LEU A 73 -8.20 1.01 17.33
CA LEU A 73 -9.29 0.42 18.11
C LEU A 73 -8.92 0.26 19.59
N VAL A 74 -7.69 -0.19 19.88
CA VAL A 74 -7.19 -0.35 21.25
C VAL A 74 -6.95 1.00 21.91
N GLY A 75 -6.46 1.99 21.16
CA GLY A 75 -6.15 3.34 21.64
C GLY A 75 -7.36 4.25 21.86
N LYS A 76 -8.60 3.75 21.76
CA LYS A 76 -9.83 4.55 21.83
C LYS A 76 -10.04 5.14 23.24
N LYS A 77 -9.45 6.30 23.52
CA LYS A 77 -9.76 7.14 24.70
C LYS A 77 -10.86 8.16 24.38
N LYS A 78 -11.64 8.50 25.40
CA LYS A 78 -12.79 9.45 25.36
C LYS A 78 -12.39 10.91 25.04
N ASN A 79 -11.09 11.23 25.10
CA ASN A 79 -10.52 12.55 24.84
C ASN A 79 -9.55 12.44 23.64
N VAL A 80 -10.07 12.06 22.46
CA VAL A 80 -9.33 12.30 21.22
C VAL A 80 -9.14 13.82 21.15
N MET A 81 -7.92 14.29 20.85
CA MET A 81 -7.71 15.71 20.57
C MET A 81 -8.82 16.15 19.62
N GLU A 82 -9.57 17.19 19.97
CA GLU A 82 -10.60 17.74 19.08
C GLU A 82 -9.90 18.03 17.76
N MET A 83 -10.13 17.15 16.78
CA MET A 83 -9.75 17.44 15.42
C MET A 83 -10.66 18.57 15.03
N ASP A 84 -10.07 19.73 14.75
CA ASP A 84 -10.80 20.86 14.19
C ASP A 84 -11.60 20.31 12.99
N GLU A 85 -12.92 20.51 12.99
CA GLU A 85 -13.78 20.05 11.89
C GLU A 85 -13.45 20.76 10.57
N GLN A 86 -12.59 21.79 10.63
CA GLN A 86 -11.90 22.40 9.51
C GLN A 86 -11.07 21.33 8.79
N GLY A 87 -11.63 20.85 7.67
CA GLY A 87 -10.90 20.02 6.71
C GLY A 87 -9.61 20.67 6.20
N SER A 88 -8.99 20.06 5.19
CA SER A 88 -7.76 20.58 4.61
C SER A 88 -7.89 22.03 4.15
N ILE A 89 -6.86 22.83 4.41
CA ILE A 89 -6.69 24.15 3.80
C ILE A 89 -5.91 24.01 2.49
N HIS A 90 -6.04 24.98 1.59
CA HIS A 90 -5.45 24.90 0.24
C HIS A 90 -3.95 24.57 0.24
N HIS A 91 -3.16 25.17 1.15
CA HIS A 91 -1.73 24.89 1.25
C HIS A 91 -1.43 23.46 1.73
N SER A 92 -2.20 22.92 2.67
CA SER A 92 -2.02 21.53 3.12
C SER A 92 -2.35 20.53 2.01
N ASP A 93 -3.34 20.83 1.17
CA ASP A 93 -3.68 19.98 0.02
C ASP A 93 -2.57 20.00 -1.04
N LEU A 94 -1.97 21.16 -1.30
CA LEU A 94 -0.84 21.26 -2.22
C LEU A 94 0.37 20.44 -1.73
N PHE A 95 0.71 20.52 -0.45
CA PHE A 95 1.80 19.71 0.12
C PHE A 95 1.50 18.20 0.06
N SER A 96 0.26 17.80 0.37
CA SER A 96 -0.19 16.41 0.27
C SER A 96 -0.11 15.89 -1.18
N MET A 97 -0.47 16.73 -2.15
CA MET A 97 -0.35 16.40 -3.58
C MET A 97 1.10 16.22 -4.03
N ILE A 98 2.06 16.99 -3.51
CA ILE A 98 3.50 16.78 -3.80
C ILE A 98 3.92 15.38 -3.33
N GLY A 99 3.54 15.00 -2.11
CA GLY A 99 3.81 13.66 -1.59
C GLY A 99 3.16 12.56 -2.44
N THR A 100 1.91 12.78 -2.84
CA THR A 100 1.17 11.87 -3.73
C THR A 100 1.89 11.66 -5.06
N LEU A 101 2.36 12.73 -5.71
CA LEU A 101 3.07 12.64 -6.99
C LEU A 101 4.42 11.92 -6.87
N LEU A 102 5.17 12.18 -5.79
CA LEU A 102 6.43 11.45 -5.54
C LEU A 102 6.17 9.96 -5.35
N LEU A 103 5.18 9.59 -4.53
CA LEU A 103 4.78 8.19 -4.38
C LEU A 103 4.33 7.60 -5.72
N TRP A 104 3.56 8.35 -6.51
CA TRP A 104 3.03 7.87 -7.78
C TRP A 104 4.14 7.56 -8.79
N VAL A 105 5.13 8.44 -8.92
CA VAL A 105 6.26 8.29 -9.87
C VAL A 105 7.22 7.19 -9.42
N PHE A 106 7.48 7.04 -8.11
CA PHE A 106 8.44 6.06 -7.61
C PHE A 106 7.85 4.68 -7.31
N PHE A 107 6.52 4.52 -7.27
CA PHE A 107 5.86 3.25 -6.99
C PHE A 107 6.30 2.10 -7.92
N PRO A 108 6.41 2.28 -9.25
CA PRO A 108 6.88 1.22 -10.13
C PRO A 108 8.27 0.70 -9.75
N SER A 109 9.15 1.58 -9.25
CA SER A 109 10.47 1.18 -8.76
C SER A 109 10.38 0.42 -7.44
N PHE A 110 9.50 0.84 -6.52
CA PHE A 110 9.24 0.14 -5.27
C PHE A 110 8.80 -1.31 -5.52
N ASN A 111 7.83 -1.49 -6.42
CA ASN A 111 7.31 -2.79 -6.82
C ASN A 111 8.37 -3.64 -7.55
N ALA A 112 9.21 -3.03 -8.37
CA ALA A 112 10.22 -3.76 -9.15
C ALA A 112 11.54 -4.06 -8.40
N ALA A 113 11.75 -3.48 -7.21
CA ALA A 113 13.05 -3.42 -6.55
C ALA A 113 13.71 -4.78 -6.28
N VAL A 114 12.91 -5.80 -5.97
CA VAL A 114 13.39 -7.16 -5.63
C VAL A 114 13.07 -8.19 -6.72
N GLN A 115 12.63 -7.73 -7.88
CA GLN A 115 12.20 -8.61 -8.96
C GLN A 115 13.39 -9.07 -9.79
N GLU A 116 13.55 -10.39 -9.86
CA GLU A 116 14.49 -11.08 -10.74
C GLU A 116 13.74 -12.22 -11.43
N PRO A 117 14.04 -12.52 -12.71
CA PRO A 117 15.09 -11.92 -13.53
C PRO A 117 14.71 -10.53 -14.09
N GLU A 118 15.61 -9.90 -14.84
CA GLU A 118 15.40 -8.57 -15.44
C GLU A 118 14.11 -8.44 -16.26
N ASP A 119 13.65 -9.51 -16.90
CA ASP A 119 12.38 -9.54 -17.63
C ASP A 119 11.17 -9.38 -16.70
N ALA A 120 11.20 -10.01 -15.52
CA ALA A 120 10.20 -9.84 -14.47
C ALA A 120 10.21 -8.43 -13.89
N ARG A 121 11.41 -7.84 -13.73
CA ARG A 121 11.58 -6.46 -13.30
C ARG A 121 10.91 -5.47 -14.27
N HIS A 122 11.15 -5.61 -15.57
CA HIS A 122 10.51 -4.76 -16.58
C HIS A 122 8.99 -4.92 -16.60
N ARG A 123 8.49 -6.17 -16.49
CA ARG A 123 7.04 -6.42 -16.36
C ARG A 123 6.45 -5.76 -15.12
N ALA A 124 7.12 -5.87 -13.97
CA ALA A 124 6.65 -5.25 -12.73
C ALA A 124 6.53 -3.73 -12.86
N ILE A 125 7.50 -3.07 -13.50
CA ILE A 125 7.44 -1.63 -13.79
C ILE A 125 6.22 -1.30 -14.67
N MET A 126 6.08 -1.99 -15.81
CA MET A 126 5.01 -1.72 -16.78
C MET A 126 3.62 -2.00 -16.20
N ASN A 127 3.44 -3.14 -15.55
CA ASN A 127 2.16 -3.52 -14.94
C ASN A 127 1.79 -2.58 -13.80
N THR A 128 2.76 -2.16 -12.98
CA THR A 128 2.52 -1.18 -11.91
C THR A 128 2.10 0.17 -12.50
N TYR A 129 2.81 0.66 -13.51
CA TYR A 129 2.46 1.92 -14.17
C TYR A 129 1.06 1.88 -14.78
N LEU A 130 0.71 0.81 -15.50
CA LEU A 130 -0.61 0.66 -16.11
C LEU A 130 -1.72 0.57 -15.06
N ALA A 131 -1.52 -0.21 -13.99
CA ALA A 131 -2.48 -0.34 -12.89
C ALA A 131 -2.72 1.01 -12.18
N MET A 132 -1.66 1.79 -11.97
CA MET A 132 -1.75 3.12 -11.38
C MET A 132 -2.40 4.13 -12.32
N ALA A 133 -2.09 4.10 -13.62
CA ALA A 133 -2.73 4.95 -14.60
C ALA A 133 -4.25 4.68 -14.67
N SER A 134 -4.65 3.40 -14.74
CA SER A 134 -6.07 3.04 -14.68
C SER A 134 -6.70 3.44 -13.36
N GLY A 135 -6.01 3.20 -12.23
CA GLY A 135 -6.48 3.55 -10.89
C GLY A 135 -6.67 5.06 -10.72
N THR A 136 -5.79 5.88 -11.28
CA THR A 136 -5.92 7.34 -11.31
C THR A 136 -7.16 7.76 -12.08
N VAL A 137 -7.34 7.29 -13.32
CA VAL A 137 -8.52 7.64 -14.14
C VAL A 137 -9.81 7.23 -13.43
N THR A 138 -9.87 5.99 -12.92
CA THR A 138 -11.02 5.51 -12.15
C THR A 138 -11.27 6.34 -10.89
N THR A 139 -10.21 6.76 -10.18
CA THR A 139 -10.33 7.63 -9.01
C THR A 139 -10.98 8.97 -9.36
N PHE A 140 -10.58 9.63 -10.45
CA PHE A 140 -11.19 10.89 -10.86
C PHE A 140 -12.66 10.71 -11.27
N ILE A 141 -12.97 9.66 -12.04
CA ILE A 141 -14.34 9.34 -12.44
C ILE A 141 -15.22 9.10 -11.21
N LEU A 142 -14.79 8.23 -10.29
CA LEU A 142 -15.55 7.91 -9.08
C LEU A 142 -15.65 9.11 -8.14
N SER A 143 -14.60 9.93 -8.03
CA SER A 143 -14.61 11.13 -7.19
C SER A 143 -15.67 12.13 -7.66
N SER A 144 -15.78 12.34 -8.98
CA SER A 144 -16.84 13.18 -9.56
C SER A 144 -18.22 12.52 -9.43
N PHE A 145 -18.32 11.21 -9.68
CA PHE A 145 -19.60 10.49 -9.65
C PHE A 145 -20.26 10.44 -8.26
N VAL A 146 -19.46 10.38 -7.20
CA VAL A 146 -19.95 10.33 -5.81
C VAL A 146 -20.30 11.73 -5.27
N ASP A 147 -19.76 12.81 -5.84
CA ASP A 147 -20.13 14.19 -5.47
C ASP A 147 -21.41 14.62 -6.21
N ASN A 148 -22.40 15.11 -5.46
CA ASN A 148 -23.69 15.56 -6.02
C ASN A 148 -23.57 16.69 -7.05
N LEU A 149 -22.44 17.41 -7.08
CA LEU A 149 -22.17 18.52 -8.00
C LEU A 149 -21.09 18.15 -9.05
N GLY A 150 -20.65 16.89 -9.10
CA GLY A 150 -19.64 16.43 -10.04
C GLY A 150 -18.22 16.92 -9.74
N ARG A 151 -17.95 17.49 -8.56
CA ARG A 151 -16.64 18.06 -8.22
C ARG A 151 -15.67 16.98 -7.76
N PHE A 152 -14.38 17.28 -7.84
CA PHE A 152 -13.34 16.38 -7.32
C PHE A 152 -13.06 16.66 -5.85
N ASN A 153 -13.09 15.60 -5.04
CA ASN A 153 -12.61 15.63 -3.67
C ASN A 153 -11.11 15.32 -3.63
N MET A 154 -10.30 16.24 -3.11
CA MET A 154 -8.85 16.11 -3.09
C MET A 154 -8.36 14.96 -2.19
N ILE A 155 -9.11 14.58 -1.16
CA ILE A 155 -8.80 13.43 -0.31
C ILE A 155 -8.83 12.13 -1.14
N HIS A 156 -9.82 12.00 -2.03
CA HIS A 156 -9.88 10.86 -2.95
C HIS A 156 -8.68 10.86 -3.90
N ILE A 157 -8.30 12.02 -4.45
CA ILE A 157 -7.19 12.11 -5.42
C ILE A 157 -5.84 11.81 -4.74
N GLN A 158 -5.59 12.34 -3.56
CA GLN A 158 -4.32 12.16 -2.83
C GLN A 158 -4.09 10.70 -2.41
N SER A 159 -5.15 9.97 -2.06
CA SER A 159 -5.02 8.60 -1.52
C SER A 159 -5.33 7.53 -2.56
N SER A 160 -6.46 7.63 -3.26
CA SER A 160 -6.99 6.53 -4.07
C SER A 160 -6.23 6.34 -5.39
N THR A 161 -5.56 7.37 -5.91
CA THR A 161 -4.74 7.26 -7.12
C THR A 161 -3.55 6.31 -6.97
N LEU A 162 -3.10 6.05 -5.73
CA LEU A 162 -2.01 5.13 -5.41
C LEU A 162 -2.49 3.67 -5.24
N SER A 163 -3.79 3.45 -5.07
CA SER A 163 -4.36 2.13 -4.74
C SER A 163 -4.06 1.07 -5.80
N GLY A 164 -3.97 1.45 -7.08
CA GLY A 164 -3.61 0.54 -8.17
C GLY A 164 -2.21 -0.06 -8.01
N GLY A 165 -1.25 0.72 -7.51
CA GLY A 165 0.13 0.27 -7.26
C GLY A 165 0.23 -0.71 -6.10
N VAL A 166 -0.59 -0.51 -5.06
CA VAL A 166 -0.73 -1.44 -3.93
C VAL A 166 -1.40 -2.74 -4.38
N ALA A 167 -2.49 -2.65 -5.14
CA ALA A 167 -3.30 -3.80 -5.53
C ALA A 167 -2.56 -4.76 -6.48
N ILE A 168 -1.75 -4.23 -7.39
CA ILE A 168 -1.04 -5.03 -8.39
C ILE A 168 0.20 -5.73 -7.82
N GLY A 169 0.70 -5.35 -6.64
CA GLY A 169 2.01 -5.80 -6.12
C GLY A 169 2.22 -7.32 -6.02
N ILE A 170 1.16 -8.10 -5.76
CA ILE A 170 1.23 -9.58 -5.75
C ILE A 170 1.37 -10.15 -7.17
N TRP A 171 0.75 -9.49 -8.16
CA TRP A 171 0.56 -10.00 -9.52
C TRP A 171 1.43 -9.31 -10.57
N MET A 172 2.12 -8.22 -10.21
CA MET A 172 2.88 -7.37 -11.13
C MET A 172 3.95 -8.11 -11.96
N TRP A 173 4.49 -9.21 -11.44
CA TRP A 173 5.54 -10.02 -12.06
C TRP A 173 4.97 -11.09 -13.02
N THR A 174 3.68 -11.42 -12.90
CA THR A 174 3.04 -12.48 -13.69
C THR A 174 2.97 -12.13 -15.17
N LYS A 175 3.18 -13.13 -16.02
CA LYS A 175 2.92 -13.00 -17.45
C LYS A 175 1.43 -13.23 -17.70
N LEU A 176 0.85 -12.49 -18.65
CA LEU A 176 -0.55 -12.69 -19.06
C LEU A 176 -0.81 -14.11 -19.56
N GLU A 177 0.18 -14.73 -20.19
CA GLU A 177 0.17 -16.14 -20.59
C GLU A 177 0.16 -17.11 -19.40
N ASP A 178 0.83 -16.77 -18.29
CA ASP A 178 0.82 -17.58 -17.07
C ASP A 178 -0.52 -17.48 -16.32
N LEU A 179 -1.23 -16.35 -16.42
CA LEU A 179 -2.60 -16.21 -15.88
C LEU A 179 -3.60 -17.09 -16.63
N ALA A 180 -3.48 -17.16 -17.96
CA ALA A 180 -4.29 -18.07 -18.79
C ALA A 180 -3.96 -19.54 -18.46
N TRP A 181 -2.68 -19.86 -18.24
CA TRP A 181 -2.26 -21.21 -17.85
C TRP A 181 -2.68 -21.58 -16.42
N GLN A 182 -2.54 -20.68 -15.45
CA GLN A 182 -2.93 -20.93 -14.06
C GLN A 182 -4.44 -21.03 -13.90
N SER A 183 -5.23 -20.21 -14.61
CA SER A 183 -6.71 -20.34 -14.61
C SER A 183 -7.19 -21.64 -15.28
N MET A 184 -6.47 -22.16 -16.28
CA MET A 184 -6.74 -23.48 -16.86
C MET A 184 -6.29 -24.65 -15.96
N ASN A 185 -5.26 -24.47 -15.13
CA ASN A 185 -4.69 -25.53 -14.27
C ASN A 185 -5.08 -25.43 -12.78
N PHE A 186 -5.83 -24.41 -12.37
CA PHE A 186 -6.25 -24.23 -10.98
C PHE A 186 -7.04 -25.42 -10.39
N PRO A 187 -7.78 -26.25 -11.17
CA PRO A 187 -8.37 -27.47 -10.61
C PRO A 187 -7.34 -28.59 -10.34
N PHE A 188 -6.08 -28.46 -10.78
CA PHE A 188 -5.11 -29.57 -10.80
C PHE A 188 -3.77 -29.30 -10.09
N ALA A 189 -3.49 -28.07 -9.65
CA ALA A 189 -2.17 -27.68 -9.15
C ALA A 189 -1.92 -27.87 -7.64
N THR A 190 -2.87 -28.40 -6.86
CA THR A 190 -2.68 -28.63 -5.40
C THR A 190 -1.83 -29.85 -5.03
N PHE A 191 -1.29 -30.60 -6.00
CA PHE A 191 -0.49 -31.80 -5.73
C PHE A 191 0.71 -31.97 -6.68
N ARG A 192 1.76 -31.15 -6.54
CA ARG A 192 3.17 -31.43 -6.94
C ARG A 192 3.96 -30.12 -6.82
N LYS A 193 5.03 -29.97 -6.03
CA LYS A 193 6.19 -30.85 -5.80
C LYS A 193 6.88 -30.47 -4.49
N LYS A 194 7.48 -31.49 -3.85
CA LYS A 194 8.66 -31.39 -2.99
C LYS A 194 9.89 -31.05 -3.82
#